data_AF-A0AAE0GBI7-F1
#
_entry.id   AF-A0AAE0GBI7-F1
#
_cell.length_a   1.000
_cell.length_b   1.000
_cell.length_c   1.000
_cell.angle_alpha   90.00
_cell.angle_beta   90.00
_cell.angle_gamma   90.00
#
_symmetry.space_group_name_H-M   'P 1'
#
loop_
_entity.id
_entity.type
_entity.pdbx_description
1 polymer ?
#
loop_
_entity_poly.entity_id
_entity_poly.type
_entity_poly.pdbx_seq_one_letter_code
_entity_poly.pdbx_strand_id
1 'polypeptide(L)'
;MLVVQAKVEEIRRLGALGGPQVPRAKLESLLGLLAFCGQVVYGLSLYTRFAHALLSQCKARFLHLNDKVVQDLKVICTVMRLYNGRRVRLDRLEVKWEWFSTDASTGVGMGAVLDKRWFAVTWAWLRSQPQEDFFPFNPNNPKSKDIGYLELFTLYWALVLWGKHLEGKSVVVHIDNKCVIGQLQRWWGPSEYIPLLRQLFLVCVQHGIRLLPTYIASKDNVYADLLSRGQISAFQRRCRDDRHHSVWIEDRDDWMLLPNLWRALDVQFGPFTVDCCVSHHGANSFCRVGWTKEDDARVMDFRGHNCWGNLPFSGFLEIIQNFLRCKRQQQRGTAGTFLVPVWEGDPGYELVKSLPEVFKVVRRWPARSTLFTAPSPQGGGRTFWGDTRWATMVVRCPPHPVEWTDSVLTGVTWSRGFLAMMLPATDDVLAWWVVFMVTDRKVKPSTAKKYTSGVRALHLQLGLVWVPVRERWAVHSALQGCGRRWDTPSKQTMHIGFEELLQMAVVVDPNSFLEIVVFAWHLCKV
;
A
#
# COMPACT_ATOMS: atom_id res chain seq x y z
N MET A 1 -6.28 -17.45 -32.02
CA MET A 1 -4.97 -17.00 -32.52
C MET A 1 -4.85 -17.09 -34.04
N LEU A 2 -5.07 -18.26 -34.64
CA LEU A 2 -5.02 -18.45 -36.11
C LEU A 2 -5.88 -17.43 -36.88
N VAL A 3 -7.07 -17.10 -36.37
CA VAL A 3 -7.97 -16.11 -36.98
C VAL A 3 -7.38 -14.69 -37.02
N VAL A 4 -6.64 -14.27 -35.98
CA VAL A 4 -6.03 -12.94 -35.92
C VAL A 4 -4.88 -12.85 -36.91
N GLN A 5 -4.00 -13.86 -36.93
CA GLN A 5 -2.89 -13.94 -37.88
C GLN A 5 -3.41 -13.99 -39.31
N ALA A 6 -4.45 -14.78 -39.58
CA ALA A 6 -5.09 -14.83 -40.90
C ALA A 6 -5.63 -13.45 -41.32
N LYS A 7 -6.31 -12.72 -40.42
CA LYS A 7 -6.80 -11.36 -40.71
C LYS A 7 -5.67 -10.35 -40.91
N VAL A 8 -4.58 -10.42 -40.14
CA VAL A 8 -3.45 -9.51 -40.34
C VAL A 8 -2.75 -9.81 -41.66
N GLU A 9 -2.55 -11.08 -42.03
CA GLU A 9 -1.97 -11.42 -43.32
C GLU A 9 -2.91 -11.16 -44.48
N GLU A 10 -4.22 -11.25 -44.29
CA GLU A 10 -5.22 -10.77 -45.24
C GLU A 10 -5.04 -9.26 -45.49
N ILE A 11 -4.94 -8.46 -44.42
CA ILE A 11 -4.69 -7.01 -44.52
C ILE A 11 -3.34 -6.71 -45.17
N ARG A 12 -2.30 -7.50 -44.85
CA ARG A 12 -0.97 -7.35 -45.44
C ARG A 12 -0.94 -7.70 -46.92
N ARG A 13 -1.64 -8.77 -47.31
CA ARG A 13 -1.82 -9.16 -48.72
C ARG A 13 -2.57 -8.08 -49.50
N LEU A 14 -3.57 -7.44 -48.89
CA LEU A 14 -4.24 -6.27 -49.49
C LEU A 14 -3.26 -5.09 -49.67
N GLY A 15 -2.25 -4.95 -48.80
CA GLY A 15 -1.19 -3.95 -48.91
C GLY A 15 0.00 -4.33 -49.81
N ALA A 16 0.02 -5.53 -50.42
CA ALA A 16 1.10 -5.96 -51.32
C ALA A 16 0.97 -5.39 -52.76
N LEU A 17 -0.06 -4.57 -53.02
CA LEU A 17 -0.25 -3.81 -54.25
C LEU A 17 0.13 -2.35 -54.00
N GLY A 18 1.38 -1.96 -54.28
CA GLY A 18 1.77 -0.58 -54.64
C GLY A 18 1.34 0.61 -53.76
N GLY A 19 0.89 0.41 -52.53
CA GLY A 19 0.50 1.45 -51.57
C GLY A 19 -0.35 0.89 -50.43
N PRO A 20 -0.31 1.43 -49.19
CA PRO A 20 -0.92 0.79 -48.03
C PRO A 20 -2.43 1.07 -47.91
N GLN A 21 -3.19 1.01 -49.02
CA GLN A 21 -4.64 1.17 -48.97
C GLN A 21 -5.32 -0.12 -48.49
N VAL A 22 -6.07 -0.01 -47.39
CA VAL A 22 -6.86 -1.11 -46.84
C VAL A 22 -8.33 -0.71 -46.77
N PRO A 23 -9.28 -1.62 -47.08
CA PRO A 23 -10.70 -1.33 -46.88
C PRO A 23 -10.98 -1.02 -45.41
N ARG A 24 -11.68 0.08 -45.13
CA ARG A 24 -12.03 0.52 -43.78
C ARG A 24 -12.71 -0.60 -42.98
N ALA A 25 -13.69 -1.28 -43.59
CA ALA A 25 -14.43 -2.38 -42.97
C ALA A 25 -13.52 -3.54 -42.50
N LYS A 26 -12.41 -3.80 -43.21
CA LYS A 26 -11.45 -4.85 -42.82
C LYS A 26 -10.64 -4.42 -41.60
N LEU A 27 -10.21 -3.16 -41.55
CA LEU A 27 -9.51 -2.61 -40.39
C LEU A 27 -10.42 -2.56 -39.16
N GLU A 28 -11.68 -2.12 -39.31
CA GLU A 28 -12.68 -2.14 -38.23
C GLU A 28 -12.94 -3.56 -37.71
N SER A 29 -13.10 -4.52 -38.61
CA SER A 29 -13.27 -5.93 -38.24
C SER A 29 -12.05 -6.50 -37.50
N LEU A 30 -10.83 -6.13 -37.92
CA LEU A 30 -9.62 -6.53 -37.21
C LEU A 30 -9.56 -5.90 -35.82
N LEU A 31 -9.85 -4.61 -35.67
CA LEU A 31 -9.80 -3.94 -34.37
C LEU A 31 -10.85 -4.49 -33.40
N GLY A 32 -12.05 -4.86 -33.89
CA GLY A 32 -13.03 -5.57 -33.08
C GLY A 32 -12.48 -6.90 -32.54
N LEU A 33 -11.80 -7.68 -33.38
CA LEU A 33 -11.14 -8.92 -32.96
C LEU A 33 -9.99 -8.67 -31.98
N LEU A 34 -9.17 -7.64 -32.22
CA LEU A 34 -8.05 -7.28 -31.34
C LEU A 34 -8.52 -6.74 -29.99
N ALA A 35 -9.64 -6.03 -29.94
CA ALA A 35 -10.26 -5.60 -28.69
C ALA A 35 -10.66 -6.82 -27.83
N PHE A 36 -11.23 -7.86 -28.47
CA PHE A 36 -11.49 -9.14 -27.80
C PHE A 36 -10.18 -9.81 -27.33
N CYS A 37 -9.14 -9.84 -28.16
CA CYS A 37 -7.84 -10.36 -27.75
C CYS A 37 -7.19 -9.55 -26.62
N GLY A 38 -7.44 -8.25 -26.53
CA GLY A 38 -6.94 -7.37 -25.46
C GLY A 38 -7.52 -7.68 -24.09
N GLN A 39 -8.63 -8.41 -24.02
CA GLN A 39 -9.15 -8.96 -22.75
C GLN A 39 -8.29 -10.13 -22.24
N VAL A 40 -7.55 -10.78 -23.15
CA VAL A 40 -6.77 -12.00 -22.91
C VAL A 40 -5.27 -11.72 -22.95
N VAL A 41 -4.81 -10.59 -23.49
CA VAL A 41 -3.39 -10.21 -23.47
C VAL A 41 -3.30 -8.79 -22.91
N TYR A 42 -2.86 -8.69 -21.66
CA TYR A 42 -2.71 -7.40 -20.98
C TYR A 42 -1.81 -6.46 -21.79
N GLY A 43 -2.25 -5.21 -21.98
CA GLY A 43 -1.51 -4.20 -22.74
C GLY A 43 -1.62 -4.31 -24.27
N LEU A 44 -2.24 -5.37 -24.83
CA LEU A 44 -2.39 -5.50 -26.30
C LEU A 44 -3.23 -4.37 -26.91
N SER A 45 -4.25 -3.89 -26.19
CA SER A 45 -5.14 -2.79 -26.61
C SER A 45 -4.42 -1.46 -26.84
N LEU A 46 -3.15 -1.35 -26.46
CA LEU A 46 -2.35 -0.16 -26.71
C LEU A 46 -1.87 -0.09 -28.15
N TYR A 47 -1.61 -1.25 -28.75
CA TYR A 47 -1.18 -1.40 -30.13
C TYR A 47 -2.35 -1.32 -31.12
N THR A 48 -3.56 -0.98 -30.66
CA THR A 48 -4.69 -0.68 -31.55
C THR A 48 -4.97 0.81 -31.65
N ARG A 49 -4.32 1.65 -30.83
CA ARG A 49 -4.64 3.08 -30.70
C ARG A 49 -4.40 3.88 -31.96
N PHE A 50 -3.26 3.69 -32.65
CA PHE A 50 -3.00 4.42 -33.89
C PHE A 50 -3.97 4.02 -35.00
N ALA A 51 -4.40 2.76 -35.03
CA ALA A 51 -5.42 2.30 -35.98
C ALA A 51 -6.80 2.88 -35.66
N HIS A 52 -7.17 2.97 -34.37
CA HIS A 52 -8.38 3.68 -33.95
C HIS A 52 -8.32 5.18 -34.29
N ALA A 53 -7.18 5.84 -34.05
CA ALA A 53 -7.00 7.25 -34.40
C ALA A 53 -7.15 7.49 -35.91
N LEU A 54 -6.56 6.62 -36.75
CA LEU A 54 -6.72 6.66 -38.20
C LEU A 54 -8.20 6.53 -38.61
N LEU A 55 -8.94 5.61 -38.01
CA LEU A 55 -10.37 5.42 -38.27
C LEU A 55 -11.23 6.61 -37.83
N SER A 56 -10.87 7.28 -36.75
CA SER A 56 -11.58 8.45 -36.26
C SER A 56 -11.33 9.68 -37.14
N GLN A 57 -10.11 9.83 -37.66
CA GLN A 57 -9.71 10.99 -38.45
C GLN A 57 -10.11 10.90 -39.93
N CYS A 58 -10.18 9.69 -40.50
CA CYS A 58 -10.45 9.48 -41.92
C CYS A 58 -11.73 8.67 -42.15
N LYS A 59 -12.69 9.23 -42.89
CA LYS A 59 -13.97 8.56 -43.23
C LYS A 59 -13.97 7.86 -44.59
N ALA A 60 -12.83 7.76 -45.26
CA ALA A 60 -12.73 7.14 -46.58
C ALA A 60 -13.02 5.63 -46.54
N ARG A 61 -13.53 5.09 -47.66
CA ARG A 61 -13.77 3.65 -47.84
C ARG A 61 -12.46 2.84 -47.82
N PHE A 62 -11.38 3.45 -48.28
CA PHE A 62 -10.03 2.91 -48.25
C PHE A 62 -9.12 3.83 -47.44
N LEU A 63 -8.28 3.24 -46.59
CA LEU A 63 -7.42 3.95 -45.65
C LEU A 63 -5.97 3.65 -45.97
N HIS A 64 -5.13 4.68 -45.98
CA HIS A 64 -3.68 4.48 -46.04
C HIS A 64 -3.12 4.20 -44.65
N LEU A 65 -2.52 3.04 -44.46
CA LEU A 65 -1.81 2.74 -43.22
C LEU A 65 -0.51 3.54 -43.16
N ASN A 66 -0.35 4.34 -42.11
CA ASN A 66 0.92 4.97 -41.81
C ASN A 66 1.88 3.99 -41.11
N ASP A 67 3.16 4.35 -41.05
CA ASP A 67 4.21 3.51 -40.46
C ASP A 67 3.94 3.13 -39.01
N LYS A 68 3.30 4.01 -38.23
CA LYS A 68 2.97 3.74 -36.82
C LYS A 68 1.96 2.60 -36.70
N VAL A 69 0.91 2.60 -37.54
CA VAL A 69 -0.07 1.51 -37.59
C VAL A 69 0.60 0.21 -38.04
N VAL A 70 1.46 0.27 -39.06
CA VAL A 70 2.17 -0.91 -39.56
C VAL A 70 3.07 -1.51 -38.48
N GLN A 71 3.81 -0.69 -37.73
CA GLN A 71 4.66 -1.15 -36.64
C GLN A 71 3.86 -1.80 -35.50
N ASP A 72 2.73 -1.21 -35.11
CA ASP A 72 1.85 -1.79 -34.09
C ASP A 72 1.30 -3.15 -34.53
N LEU A 73 0.86 -3.28 -35.78
CA LEU A 73 0.39 -4.55 -36.34
C LEU A 73 1.48 -5.62 -36.36
N LYS A 74 2.74 -5.23 -36.60
CA LYS A 74 3.90 -6.14 -36.51
C LYS A 74 4.08 -6.65 -35.08
N VAL A 75 4.01 -5.77 -34.07
CA VAL A 75 4.10 -6.16 -32.65
C VAL A 75 2.97 -7.12 -32.29
N ILE A 76 1.73 -6.81 -32.70
CA ILE A 76 0.57 -7.68 -32.50
C ILE A 76 0.82 -9.08 -33.09
N CYS A 77 1.37 -9.17 -34.31
CA CYS A 77 1.72 -10.46 -34.90
C CYS A 77 2.71 -11.25 -34.04
N THR A 78 3.76 -10.59 -33.55
CA THR A 78 4.77 -11.21 -32.69
C THR A 78 4.14 -11.69 -31.39
N VAL A 79 3.34 -10.84 -30.72
CA VAL A 79 2.59 -11.18 -29.51
C VAL A 79 1.72 -12.40 -29.74
N MET A 80 0.97 -12.45 -30.85
CA MET A 80 0.11 -13.60 -31.16
C MET A 80 0.89 -14.87 -31.46
N ARG A 81 2.15 -14.80 -31.93
CA ARG A 81 3.01 -15.99 -32.10
C ARG A 81 3.59 -16.47 -30.78
N LEU A 82 3.98 -15.53 -29.91
CA LEU A 82 4.58 -15.82 -28.61
C LEU A 82 3.53 -16.28 -27.59
N TYR A 83 2.28 -15.86 -27.75
CA TYR A 83 1.21 -16.19 -26.82
C TYR A 83 0.93 -17.70 -26.83
N ASN A 84 1.19 -18.37 -25.72
CA ASN A 84 1.06 -19.82 -25.56
C ASN A 84 -0.38 -20.31 -25.36
N GLY A 85 -1.39 -19.44 -25.53
CA GLY A 85 -2.80 -19.78 -25.39
C GLY A 85 -3.29 -19.99 -23.95
N ARG A 86 -2.45 -19.81 -22.92
CA ARG A 86 -2.87 -19.89 -21.52
C ARG A 86 -3.45 -18.57 -21.05
N ARG A 87 -4.72 -18.59 -20.62
CA ARG A 87 -5.52 -17.47 -20.09
C ARG A 87 -4.68 -16.41 -19.35
N VAL A 88 -4.69 -15.15 -19.80
CA VAL A 88 -4.46 -14.00 -18.90
C VAL A 88 -5.76 -13.63 -18.18
N ARG A 89 -6.36 -14.64 -17.56
CA ARG A 89 -7.10 -14.44 -16.32
C ARG A 89 -6.25 -15.17 -15.29
N LEU A 90 -5.27 -14.45 -14.76
CA LEU A 90 -4.56 -14.84 -13.55
C LEU A 90 -5.60 -14.75 -12.42
N ASP A 91 -6.49 -15.73 -12.36
CA ASP A 91 -7.57 -15.79 -11.37
C ASP A 91 -6.99 -15.90 -9.94
N ARG A 92 -5.68 -16.19 -9.82
CA ARG A 92 -4.85 -15.98 -8.64
C ARG A 92 -3.42 -15.61 -9.05
N LEU A 93 -3.06 -14.33 -8.92
CA LEU A 93 -1.70 -13.85 -9.14
C LEU A 93 -0.81 -14.42 -8.04
N GLU A 94 0.14 -15.30 -8.37
CA GLU A 94 1.29 -15.50 -7.49
C GLU A 94 2.17 -14.26 -7.63
N VAL A 95 1.95 -13.29 -6.73
CA VAL A 95 2.81 -12.11 -6.65
C VAL A 95 4.11 -12.57 -6.01
N LYS A 96 5.19 -12.47 -6.78
CA LYS A 96 6.51 -12.82 -6.29
C LYS A 96 7.17 -11.57 -5.73
N TRP A 97 7.31 -11.54 -4.41
CA TRP A 97 7.86 -10.44 -3.64
C TRP A 97 9.38 -10.56 -3.44
N GLU A 98 10.11 -11.05 -4.46
CA GLU A 98 11.57 -10.94 -4.44
C GLU A 98 11.94 -9.45 -4.57
N TRP A 99 12.94 -8.97 -3.82
CA TRP A 99 13.39 -7.58 -3.96
C TRP A 99 13.96 -7.38 -5.37
N PHE A 100 13.16 -6.81 -6.26
CA PHE A 100 13.58 -6.42 -7.59
C PHE A 100 13.71 -4.91 -7.66
N SER A 101 14.92 -4.41 -7.85
CA SER A 101 15.16 -2.99 -8.11
C SER A 101 16.17 -2.83 -9.25
N THR A 102 15.98 -1.77 -10.02
CA THR A 102 16.81 -1.43 -11.19
C THR A 102 17.29 0.00 -11.06
N ASP A 103 18.49 0.28 -11.56
CA ASP A 103 19.00 1.63 -11.66
C ASP A 103 20.01 1.77 -12.81
N ALA A 104 20.09 2.96 -13.37
CA ALA A 104 21.08 3.32 -14.38
C ALA A 104 21.79 4.62 -13.98
N SER A 105 23.10 4.65 -14.17
CA SER A 105 23.86 5.89 -14.12
C SER A 105 24.10 6.42 -15.53
N THR A 106 24.10 7.73 -15.73
CA THR A 106 24.40 8.32 -17.04
C THR A 106 25.84 8.06 -17.50
N GLY A 107 26.78 7.98 -16.55
CA GLY A 107 28.21 7.91 -16.85
C GLY A 107 28.82 6.51 -16.89
N VAL A 108 28.37 5.57 -16.05
CA VAL A 108 29.09 4.31 -15.83
C VAL A 108 28.41 3.12 -16.47
N GLY A 109 27.15 2.87 -16.11
CA GLY A 109 26.47 1.64 -16.46
C GLY A 109 25.08 1.51 -15.88
N MET A 110 24.60 0.28 -15.90
CA MET A 110 23.32 -0.15 -15.35
C MET A 110 23.51 -1.28 -14.35
N GLY A 111 22.60 -1.34 -13.40
CA GLY A 111 22.59 -2.33 -12.34
C GLY A 111 21.18 -2.76 -11.99
N ALA A 112 21.03 -4.03 -11.63
CA ALA A 112 19.79 -4.49 -11.03
C ALA A 112 20.05 -5.56 -9.99
N VAL A 113 19.14 -5.64 -9.03
CA VAL A 113 19.08 -6.69 -8.02
C VAL A 113 17.73 -7.37 -8.12
N LEU A 114 17.73 -8.69 -8.13
CA LEU A 114 16.58 -9.56 -7.91
C LEU A 114 16.96 -10.55 -6.80
N ASP A 115 16.72 -10.13 -5.57
CA ASP A 115 17.11 -10.86 -4.37
C ASP A 115 18.63 -11.18 -4.35
N LYS A 116 19.01 -12.46 -4.42
CA LYS A 116 20.41 -12.92 -4.46
C LYS A 116 21.04 -12.77 -5.86
N ARG A 117 20.24 -12.53 -6.89
CA ARG A 117 20.72 -12.32 -8.26
C ARG A 117 20.96 -10.85 -8.47
N TRP A 118 22.07 -10.51 -9.09
CA TRP A 118 22.35 -9.13 -9.44
C TRP A 118 23.20 -9.12 -10.69
N PHE A 119 23.16 -8.00 -11.40
CA PHE A 119 24.14 -7.71 -12.44
C PHE A 119 24.58 -6.26 -12.34
N ALA A 120 25.78 -6.00 -12.86
CA ALA A 120 26.26 -4.67 -13.17
C ALA A 120 26.89 -4.76 -14.57
N VAL A 121 26.47 -3.87 -15.46
CA VAL A 121 26.94 -3.82 -16.84
C VAL A 121 27.37 -2.39 -17.14
N THR A 122 28.61 -2.21 -17.59
CA THR A 122 29.10 -0.89 -17.98
C THR A 122 28.64 -0.52 -19.39
N TRP A 123 28.46 0.78 -19.64
CA TRP A 123 28.15 1.26 -20.98
C TRP A 123 29.27 0.98 -21.98
N ALA A 124 30.53 0.95 -21.52
CA ALA A 124 31.67 0.56 -22.36
C ALA A 124 31.56 -0.88 -22.83
N TRP A 125 31.23 -1.81 -21.93
CA TRP A 125 31.00 -3.21 -22.29
C TRP A 125 29.77 -3.37 -23.18
N LEU A 126 28.66 -2.68 -22.86
CA LEU A 126 27.44 -2.79 -23.66
C LEU A 126 27.68 -2.35 -25.11
N ARG A 127 28.46 -1.29 -25.32
CA ARG A 127 28.83 -0.79 -26.66
C ARG A 127 29.73 -1.73 -27.45
N SER A 128 30.42 -2.69 -26.81
CA SER A 128 31.21 -3.70 -27.52
C SER A 128 30.40 -4.93 -27.95
N GLN A 129 29.13 -5.02 -27.52
CA GLN A 129 28.22 -6.10 -27.94
C GLN A 129 27.55 -5.75 -29.28
N PRO A 130 26.92 -6.72 -29.96
CA PRO A 130 26.02 -6.43 -31.09
C PRO A 130 24.95 -5.42 -30.66
N GLN A 131 24.83 -4.32 -31.41
CA GLN A 131 23.89 -3.24 -31.11
C GLN A 131 22.57 -3.45 -31.85
N GLU A 132 21.46 -3.14 -31.19
CA GLU A 132 20.14 -3.04 -31.82
C GLU A 132 19.64 -1.59 -31.82
N ASP A 133 18.68 -1.27 -32.69
CA ASP A 133 18.19 0.10 -32.89
C ASP A 133 17.59 0.74 -31.63
N PHE A 134 17.11 -0.06 -30.67
CA PHE A 134 16.56 0.44 -29.41
C PHE A 134 17.58 0.47 -28.27
N PHE A 135 18.85 0.12 -28.50
CA PHE A 135 19.88 0.16 -27.47
C PHE A 135 20.23 1.62 -27.09
N PRO A 136 20.69 1.85 -25.85
CA PRO A 136 21.17 3.14 -25.39
C PRO A 136 22.29 3.71 -26.27
N PHE A 137 22.39 5.03 -26.29
CA PHE A 137 23.42 5.76 -27.04
C PHE A 137 23.40 5.50 -28.56
N ASN A 138 22.25 5.11 -29.11
CA ASN A 138 22.07 5.00 -30.56
C ASN A 138 22.15 6.41 -31.20
N PRO A 139 23.05 6.64 -32.17
CA PRO A 139 23.16 7.91 -32.89
C PRO A 139 21.86 8.36 -33.57
N ASN A 140 21.04 7.41 -34.04
CA ASN A 140 19.76 7.67 -34.71
C ASN A 140 18.63 7.98 -33.72
N ASN A 141 18.87 7.82 -32.41
CA ASN A 141 17.93 8.14 -31.35
C ASN A 141 18.63 8.96 -30.25
N PRO A 142 18.75 10.29 -30.39
CA PRO A 142 19.45 11.14 -29.42
C PRO A 142 18.89 11.06 -28.00
N LYS A 143 17.63 10.65 -27.84
CA LYS A 143 16.94 10.45 -26.56
C LYS A 143 17.31 9.14 -25.86
N SER A 144 18.00 8.24 -26.54
CA SER A 144 18.49 6.97 -25.97
C SER A 144 19.60 7.12 -24.92
N LYS A 145 20.09 8.35 -24.69
CA LYS A 145 21.03 8.70 -23.62
C LYS A 145 20.36 9.36 -22.41
N ASP A 146 19.07 9.70 -22.51
CA ASP A 146 18.33 10.32 -21.41
C ASP A 146 18.19 9.33 -20.26
N ILE A 147 18.28 9.81 -19.02
CA ILE A 147 18.29 8.95 -17.82
C ILE A 147 17.08 8.00 -17.75
N GLY A 148 15.88 8.49 -18.06
CA GLY A 148 14.68 7.65 -18.09
C GLY A 148 14.71 6.55 -19.17
N TYR A 149 15.42 6.77 -20.27
CA TYR A 149 15.63 5.73 -21.29
C TYR A 149 16.59 4.66 -20.78
N LEU A 150 17.68 5.09 -20.13
CA LEU A 150 18.69 4.18 -19.56
C LEU A 150 18.09 3.28 -18.46
N GLU A 151 17.24 3.83 -17.60
CA GLU A 151 16.54 3.07 -16.57
C GLU A 151 15.53 2.07 -17.17
N LEU A 152 14.73 2.48 -18.17
CA LEU A 152 13.87 1.55 -18.89
C LEU A 152 14.67 0.42 -19.54
N PHE A 153 15.82 0.75 -20.12
CA PHE A 153 16.69 -0.24 -20.74
C PHE A 153 17.27 -1.20 -19.71
N THR A 154 17.60 -0.70 -18.52
CA THR A 154 18.04 -1.53 -17.39
C THR A 154 16.99 -2.55 -17.01
N LEU A 155 15.72 -2.14 -16.93
CA LEU A 155 14.61 -3.06 -16.68
C LEU A 155 14.45 -4.08 -17.81
N TYR A 156 14.50 -3.64 -19.08
CA TYR A 156 14.49 -4.55 -20.23
C TYR A 156 15.59 -5.60 -20.11
N TRP A 157 16.82 -5.18 -19.82
CA TRP A 157 17.98 -6.06 -19.68
C TRP A 157 17.79 -7.07 -18.54
N ALA A 158 17.29 -6.61 -17.39
CA ALA A 158 16.96 -7.47 -16.26
C ALA A 158 15.92 -8.54 -16.62
N LEU A 159 14.89 -8.18 -17.38
CA LEU A 159 13.85 -9.11 -17.82
C LEU A 159 14.35 -10.09 -18.87
N VAL A 160 15.28 -9.70 -19.75
CA VAL A 160 15.95 -10.64 -20.67
C VAL A 160 16.76 -11.67 -19.90
N LEU A 161 17.52 -11.24 -18.88
CA LEU A 161 18.34 -12.14 -18.06
C LEU A 161 17.52 -13.06 -17.16
N TRP A 162 16.44 -12.55 -16.58
CA TRP A 162 15.68 -13.24 -15.53
C TRP A 162 14.28 -13.70 -15.97
N GLY A 163 13.91 -13.49 -17.24
CA GLY A 163 12.57 -13.76 -17.76
C GLY A 163 12.08 -15.18 -17.48
N LYS A 164 12.95 -16.19 -17.67
CA LYS A 164 12.63 -17.59 -17.36
C LYS A 164 12.40 -17.85 -15.86
N HIS A 165 13.12 -17.16 -14.98
CA HIS A 165 12.94 -17.27 -13.52
C HIS A 165 11.67 -16.56 -13.05
N LEU A 166 11.28 -15.51 -13.78
CA LEU A 166 10.07 -14.72 -13.55
C LEU A 166 8.84 -15.25 -14.32
N GLU A 167 8.97 -16.37 -15.03
CA GLU A 167 7.92 -16.89 -15.91
C GLU A 167 6.60 -17.12 -15.17
N GLY A 168 5.51 -16.60 -15.76
CA GLY A 168 4.13 -16.70 -15.26
C GLY A 168 3.80 -15.83 -14.06
N LYS A 169 4.70 -14.95 -13.60
CA LYS A 169 4.57 -14.25 -12.32
C LYS A 169 4.15 -12.79 -12.47
N SER A 170 3.56 -12.27 -11.39
CA SER A 170 3.45 -10.82 -11.19
C SER A 170 4.62 -10.34 -10.35
N VAL A 171 5.36 -9.38 -10.89
CA VAL A 171 6.65 -8.95 -10.35
C VAL A 171 6.57 -7.49 -9.98
N VAL A 172 6.82 -7.19 -8.71
CA VAL A 172 6.98 -5.83 -8.24
C VAL A 172 8.39 -5.37 -8.52
N VAL A 173 8.53 -4.27 -9.24
CA VAL A 173 9.83 -3.68 -9.58
C VAL A 173 9.94 -2.28 -9.00
N HIS A 174 10.98 -2.06 -8.19
CA HIS A 174 11.26 -0.79 -7.55
C HIS A 174 12.09 0.10 -8.49
N ILE A 175 11.56 1.29 -8.76
CA ILE A 175 12.13 2.28 -9.67
C ILE A 175 12.06 3.64 -8.98
N ASP A 176 13.14 4.41 -9.01
CA ASP A 176 13.20 5.73 -8.36
C ASP A 176 12.82 6.90 -9.28
N ASN A 177 12.47 6.60 -10.52
CA ASN A 177 11.99 7.56 -11.50
C ASN A 177 10.50 7.41 -11.78
N LYS A 178 9.73 8.40 -11.30
CA LYS A 178 8.28 8.45 -11.47
C LYS A 178 7.85 8.54 -12.95
N CYS A 179 8.68 9.09 -13.84
CA CYS A 179 8.38 9.14 -15.27
C CYS A 179 8.38 7.73 -15.87
N VAL A 180 9.41 6.94 -15.55
CA VAL A 180 9.52 5.53 -15.98
C VAL A 180 8.37 4.69 -15.44
N ILE A 181 7.99 4.87 -14.17
CA ILE A 181 6.81 4.21 -13.61
C ILE A 181 5.55 4.54 -14.43
N GLY A 182 5.31 5.82 -14.71
CA GLY A 182 4.17 6.25 -15.53
C GLY A 182 4.19 5.67 -16.94
N GLN A 183 5.38 5.53 -17.54
CA GLN A 183 5.57 4.93 -18.84
C GLN A 183 5.26 3.43 -18.84
N LEU A 184 5.69 2.69 -17.82
CA LEU A 184 5.43 1.25 -17.67
C LEU A 184 3.96 0.94 -17.34
N GLN A 185 3.33 1.73 -16.47
CA GLN A 185 1.91 1.56 -16.13
C GLN A 185 1.01 1.74 -17.34
N ARG A 186 1.36 2.69 -18.21
CA ARG A 186 0.60 3.00 -19.43
C ARG A 186 1.12 2.27 -20.67
N TRP A 187 2.29 1.65 -20.57
CA TRP A 187 3.08 1.11 -21.69
C TRP A 187 3.17 2.11 -22.85
N TRP A 188 3.49 3.35 -22.50
CA TRP A 188 3.48 4.49 -23.41
C TRP A 188 4.49 5.56 -22.99
N GLY A 189 5.07 6.26 -23.94
CA GLY A 189 6.00 7.35 -23.68
C GLY A 189 6.23 8.22 -24.92
N PRO A 190 7.28 9.06 -24.90
CA PRO A 190 7.76 9.76 -26.09
C PRO A 190 8.01 8.78 -27.25
N SER A 191 7.84 9.23 -28.49
CA SER A 191 8.01 8.41 -29.70
C SER A 191 9.31 7.61 -29.74
N GLU A 192 10.37 8.22 -29.23
CA GLU A 192 11.73 7.73 -29.15
C GLU A 192 11.89 6.57 -28.17
N TYR A 193 11.00 6.45 -27.18
CA TYR A 193 10.98 5.40 -26.15
C TYR A 193 10.15 4.19 -26.58
N ILE A 194 9.23 4.37 -27.54
CA ILE A 194 8.29 3.33 -27.98
C ILE A 194 9.00 2.07 -28.51
N PRO A 195 10.10 2.14 -29.28
CA PRO A 195 10.83 0.94 -29.71
C PRO A 195 11.30 0.08 -28.53
N LEU A 196 11.86 0.68 -27.49
CA LEU A 196 12.31 -0.02 -26.28
C LEU A 196 11.13 -0.57 -25.47
N LEU A 197 10.09 0.24 -25.25
CA LEU A 197 8.88 -0.20 -24.54
C LEU A 197 8.22 -1.41 -25.22
N ARG A 198 8.24 -1.47 -26.56
CA ARG A 198 7.79 -2.63 -27.34
C ARG A 198 8.59 -3.88 -27.02
N GLN A 199 9.92 -3.79 -26.98
CA GLN A 199 10.77 -4.94 -26.66
C GLN A 199 10.55 -5.42 -25.23
N LEU A 200 10.48 -4.49 -24.28
CA LEU A 200 10.18 -4.78 -22.88
C LEU A 200 8.82 -5.49 -22.75
N PHE A 201 7.80 -5.02 -23.48
CA PHE A 201 6.49 -5.65 -23.54
C PHE A 201 6.54 -7.07 -24.12
N LEU A 202 7.29 -7.26 -25.21
CA LEU A 202 7.43 -8.57 -25.85
C LEU A 202 8.07 -9.61 -24.92
N VAL A 203 9.11 -9.23 -24.16
CA VAL A 203 9.71 -10.10 -23.14
C VAL A 203 8.69 -10.47 -22.06
N CYS A 204 7.88 -9.51 -21.62
CA CYS A 204 6.82 -9.77 -20.65
C CYS A 204 5.77 -10.75 -21.20
N VAL A 205 5.33 -10.57 -22.45
CA VAL A 205 4.39 -11.49 -23.10
C VAL A 205 4.99 -12.89 -23.25
N GLN A 206 6.23 -12.98 -23.72
CA GLN A 206 6.93 -14.25 -23.96
C GLN A 206 6.98 -15.10 -22.69
N HIS A 207 7.27 -14.47 -21.55
CA HIS A 207 7.39 -15.16 -20.27
C HIS A 207 6.11 -15.10 -19.42
N GLY A 208 5.01 -14.52 -19.92
CA GLY A 208 3.79 -14.33 -19.13
C GLY A 208 4.00 -13.51 -17.85
N ILE A 209 4.91 -12.53 -17.88
CA ILE A 209 5.25 -11.65 -16.75
C ILE A 209 4.29 -10.47 -16.72
N ARG A 210 3.76 -10.17 -15.53
CA ARG A 210 3.06 -8.92 -15.25
C ARG A 210 3.92 -8.02 -14.38
N LEU A 211 4.29 -6.85 -14.91
CA LEU A 211 5.03 -5.85 -14.14
C LEU A 211 4.09 -5.02 -13.25
N LEU A 212 4.54 -4.80 -12.02
CA LEU A 212 3.94 -3.92 -11.02
C LEU A 212 5.01 -2.88 -10.62
N PRO A 213 5.22 -1.83 -11.43
CA PRO A 213 6.22 -0.81 -11.12
C PRO A 213 5.81 -0.01 -9.89
N THR A 214 6.71 0.05 -8.91
CA THR A 214 6.52 0.70 -7.61
C THR A 214 7.64 1.72 -7.38
N TYR A 215 7.28 2.85 -6.80
CA TYR A 215 8.25 3.90 -6.47
C TYR A 215 9.11 3.49 -5.27
N ILE A 216 10.41 3.73 -5.37
CA ILE A 216 11.35 3.73 -4.26
C ILE A 216 12.09 5.08 -4.26
N ALA A 217 12.40 5.66 -3.09
CA ALA A 217 13.21 6.87 -3.09
C ALA A 217 14.66 6.53 -3.47
N SER A 218 15.36 7.40 -4.19
CA SER A 218 16.75 7.14 -4.63
C SER A 218 17.70 6.83 -3.47
N LYS A 219 17.51 7.48 -2.31
CA LYS A 219 18.26 7.19 -1.08
C LYS A 219 18.08 5.76 -0.55
N ASP A 220 16.97 5.12 -0.92
CA ASP A 220 16.60 3.78 -0.48
C ASP A 220 16.91 2.73 -1.56
N ASN A 221 17.15 3.13 -2.82
CA ASN A 221 17.55 2.25 -3.94
C ASN A 221 19.07 1.93 -3.93
N VAL A 222 19.64 1.75 -2.75
CA VAL A 222 21.09 1.69 -2.53
C VAL A 222 21.77 0.61 -3.35
N TYR A 223 21.19 -0.60 -3.42
CA TYR A 223 21.87 -1.71 -4.09
C TYR A 223 21.97 -1.52 -5.60
N ALA A 224 20.89 -1.11 -6.25
CA ALA A 224 20.90 -0.90 -7.69
C ALA A 224 21.77 0.30 -8.06
N ASP A 225 21.78 1.37 -7.24
CA ASP A 225 22.66 2.54 -7.43
C ASP A 225 24.15 2.17 -7.34
N LEU A 226 24.56 1.38 -6.34
CA LEU A 226 25.94 0.91 -6.25
C LEU A 226 26.35 0.08 -7.47
N LEU A 227 25.45 -0.77 -7.98
CA LEU A 227 25.70 -1.58 -9.18
C LEU A 227 25.76 -0.74 -10.45
N SER A 228 24.85 0.21 -10.63
CA SER A 228 24.78 1.09 -11.80
C SER A 228 26.00 2.01 -11.91
N ARG A 229 26.60 2.35 -10.77
CA ARG A 229 27.86 3.12 -10.66
C ARG A 229 29.12 2.27 -10.71
N GLY A 230 29.00 0.95 -10.89
CA GLY A 230 30.15 0.03 -10.92
C GLY A 230 30.88 -0.14 -9.58
N GLN A 231 30.25 0.26 -8.46
CA GLN A 231 30.83 0.19 -7.12
C GLN A 231 30.67 -1.20 -6.50
N ILE A 232 31.16 -2.24 -7.19
CA ILE A 232 30.93 -3.65 -6.83
C ILE A 232 31.43 -3.98 -5.42
N SER A 233 32.59 -3.45 -5.03
CA SER A 233 33.14 -3.67 -3.69
C SER A 233 32.26 -3.06 -2.59
N ALA A 234 31.66 -1.89 -2.84
CA ALA A 234 30.74 -1.24 -1.91
C ALA A 234 29.39 -1.97 -1.87
N PHE A 235 28.88 -2.41 -3.01
CA PHE A 235 27.69 -3.28 -3.08
C PHE A 235 27.91 -4.57 -2.27
N GLN A 236 29.01 -5.28 -2.49
CA GLN A 236 29.31 -6.51 -1.76
C GLN A 236 29.48 -6.28 -0.27
N ARG A 237 30.15 -5.18 0.12
CA ARG A 237 30.27 -4.78 1.52
C ARG A 237 28.89 -4.50 2.10
N ARG A 238 28.06 -3.68 1.47
CA ARG A 238 26.69 -3.40 1.90
C ARG A 238 25.84 -4.66 2.01
N CYS A 239 25.91 -5.58 1.05
CA CYS A 239 25.24 -6.88 1.16
C CYS A 239 25.79 -7.76 2.29
N ARG A 240 27.06 -7.61 2.70
CA ARG A 240 27.63 -8.31 3.86
C ARG A 240 27.21 -7.62 5.16
N ASP A 241 27.31 -6.30 5.20
CA ASP A 241 26.91 -5.47 6.33
C ASP A 241 25.42 -5.65 6.58
N ASP A 242 24.56 -5.70 5.58
CA ASP A 242 23.11 -5.97 5.77
C ASP A 242 22.82 -7.43 6.11
N ARG A 243 23.79 -8.32 5.93
CA ARG A 243 23.77 -9.69 6.45
C ARG A 243 24.33 -9.80 7.88
N HIS A 244 25.16 -8.86 8.32
CA HIS A 244 25.89 -8.90 9.60
C HIS A 244 25.39 -7.86 10.63
N HIS A 245 24.84 -6.74 10.17
CA HIS A 245 23.98 -5.82 10.90
C HIS A 245 22.60 -6.44 10.89
N SER A 246 22.14 -6.79 12.08
CA SER A 246 20.76 -7.10 12.42
C SER A 246 19.84 -5.88 12.21
N VAL A 247 19.79 -5.35 10.99
CA VAL A 247 18.82 -4.36 10.48
C VAL A 247 17.68 -5.06 9.73
N TRP A 248 17.77 -6.38 9.55
CA TRP A 248 16.63 -7.26 9.79
C TRP A 248 16.42 -7.35 11.30
N ILE A 249 15.95 -6.25 11.92
CA ILE A 249 15.07 -6.43 13.07
C ILE A 249 14.03 -7.44 12.59
N GLU A 250 13.82 -8.50 13.35
CA GLU A 250 12.68 -9.39 13.14
C GLU A 250 11.46 -8.50 12.93
N ASP A 251 11.06 -8.23 11.68
CA ASP A 251 9.83 -7.49 11.40
C ASP A 251 8.72 -8.49 11.69
N ARG A 252 8.45 -8.63 12.99
CA ARG A 252 7.41 -9.48 13.55
C ARG A 252 6.03 -9.05 13.08
N ASP A 253 5.93 -7.87 12.45
CA ASP A 253 4.71 -7.33 11.88
C ASP A 253 4.58 -7.65 10.38
N ASP A 254 5.65 -8.03 9.66
CA ASP A 254 5.59 -8.58 8.30
C ASP A 254 5.55 -10.10 8.31
N TRP A 255 4.64 -10.68 9.10
CA TRP A 255 4.28 -12.09 8.97
C TRP A 255 3.08 -12.23 8.04
N MET A 256 3.00 -13.37 7.35
CA MET A 256 1.90 -13.70 6.45
C MET A 256 1.39 -15.09 6.81
N LEU A 257 0.10 -15.22 7.08
CA LEU A 257 -0.57 -16.51 7.28
C LEU A 257 -0.31 -17.43 6.07
N LEU A 258 -0.26 -18.75 6.24
CA LEU A 258 -0.11 -19.63 5.07
C LEU A 258 -1.28 -19.44 4.08
N PRO A 259 -1.03 -19.31 2.76
CA PRO A 259 -2.08 -19.03 1.78
C PRO A 259 -3.22 -20.04 1.72
N ASN A 260 -2.97 -21.31 2.03
CA ASN A 260 -4.00 -22.35 2.14
C ASN A 260 -4.92 -22.13 3.35
N LEU A 261 -4.37 -21.69 4.49
CA LEU A 261 -5.14 -21.37 5.69
C LEU A 261 -5.99 -20.12 5.48
N TRP A 262 -5.40 -19.07 4.87
CA TRP A 262 -6.14 -17.86 4.51
C TRP A 262 -7.26 -18.14 3.51
N ARG A 263 -6.98 -18.94 2.46
CA ARG A 263 -7.97 -19.28 1.43
C ARG A 263 -9.21 -19.98 2.00
N ALA A 264 -9.03 -20.81 3.03
CA ALA A 264 -10.17 -21.43 3.71
C ALA A 264 -11.08 -20.38 4.39
N LEU A 265 -10.50 -19.31 4.92
CA LEU A 265 -11.24 -18.19 5.52
C LEU A 265 -11.93 -17.34 4.45
N ASP A 266 -11.26 -17.05 3.33
CA ASP A 266 -11.85 -16.25 2.24
C ASP A 266 -13.01 -16.98 1.55
N VAL A 267 -12.92 -18.32 1.41
CA VAL A 267 -14.06 -19.13 0.94
C VAL A 267 -15.25 -19.04 1.90
N GLN A 268 -15.00 -18.97 3.20
CA GLN A 268 -16.06 -19.01 4.21
C GLN A 268 -16.66 -17.63 4.52
N PHE A 269 -15.84 -16.58 4.53
CA PHE A 269 -16.22 -15.25 5.03
C PHE A 269 -15.94 -14.12 4.04
N GLY A 270 -15.31 -14.43 2.90
CA GLY A 270 -15.01 -13.47 1.86
C GLY A 270 -16.18 -13.19 0.91
N PRO A 271 -15.93 -12.46 -0.20
CA PRO A 271 -14.64 -11.88 -0.54
C PRO A 271 -14.25 -10.80 0.46
N PHE A 272 -13.00 -10.83 0.93
CA PHE A 272 -12.47 -9.74 1.74
C PHE A 272 -12.20 -8.52 0.85
N THR A 273 -12.66 -7.35 1.30
CA THR A 273 -12.56 -6.11 0.51
C THR A 273 -11.25 -5.38 0.76
N VAL A 274 -10.65 -5.57 1.95
CA VAL A 274 -9.41 -4.90 2.36
C VAL A 274 -8.58 -5.80 3.29
N ASP A 275 -7.27 -5.76 3.12
CA ASP A 275 -6.29 -6.28 4.08
C ASP A 275 -5.81 -5.12 4.94
N CYS A 276 -6.11 -5.13 6.24
CA CYS A 276 -5.91 -3.95 7.08
C CYS A 276 -4.52 -3.85 7.71
N CYS A 277 -3.63 -4.82 7.51
CA CYS A 277 -2.29 -4.83 8.12
C CYS A 277 -1.23 -5.30 7.13
N VAL A 278 -0.98 -4.46 6.14
CA VAL A 278 -0.08 -4.77 5.05
C VAL A 278 1.30 -4.17 5.31
N SER A 279 2.37 -4.89 4.98
CA SER A 279 3.73 -4.36 5.05
C SER A 279 3.90 -3.19 4.08
N HIS A 280 4.90 -2.33 4.28
CA HIS A 280 5.15 -1.15 3.44
C HIS A 280 5.13 -1.48 1.94
N HIS A 281 5.58 -2.68 1.56
CA HIS A 281 5.66 -3.09 0.16
C HIS A 281 4.42 -3.83 -0.34
N GLY A 282 3.48 -4.23 0.51
CA GLY A 282 2.35 -5.06 0.07
C GLY A 282 2.54 -6.57 0.28
N ALA A 283 3.70 -6.98 0.79
CA ALA A 283 4.22 -8.34 0.58
C ALA A 283 3.49 -9.46 1.33
N ASN A 284 2.73 -9.11 2.36
CA ASN A 284 1.90 -10.01 3.15
C ASN A 284 0.39 -9.89 2.82
N SER A 285 0.01 -9.02 1.88
CA SER A 285 -1.41 -8.77 1.56
C SER A 285 -2.03 -9.92 0.78
N PHE A 286 -3.26 -10.29 1.16
CA PHE A 286 -4.10 -11.20 0.36
C PHE A 286 -5.16 -10.49 -0.46
N CYS A 287 -5.51 -9.25 -0.10
CA CYS A 287 -6.59 -8.50 -0.73
C CYS A 287 -6.06 -7.57 -1.82
N ARG A 288 -6.94 -7.17 -2.74
CA ARG A 288 -6.62 -6.20 -3.80
C ARG A 288 -6.32 -4.80 -3.23
N VAL A 289 -7.03 -4.44 -2.16
CA VAL A 289 -6.81 -3.20 -1.40
C VAL A 289 -6.15 -3.62 -0.09
N GLY A 290 -5.07 -2.95 0.26
CA GLY A 290 -4.31 -3.20 1.47
C GLY A 290 -3.92 -1.88 2.11
N TRP A 291 -4.00 -1.80 3.43
CA TRP A 291 -3.54 -0.64 4.19
C TRP A 291 -2.13 -0.91 4.71
N THR A 292 -1.17 -0.12 4.24
CA THR A 292 0.23 -0.22 4.67
C THR A 292 0.47 0.47 6.02
N LYS A 293 1.70 0.49 6.52
CA LYS A 293 2.05 1.28 7.72
C LYS A 293 1.77 2.78 7.54
N GLU A 294 1.81 3.27 6.30
CA GLU A 294 1.47 4.65 5.93
C GLU A 294 -0.05 4.89 6.00
N ASP A 295 -0.84 3.87 5.64
CA ASP A 295 -2.29 3.83 5.80
C ASP A 295 -2.64 3.30 7.21
N ASP A 296 -2.28 4.05 8.26
CA ASP A 296 -2.35 3.59 9.65
C ASP A 296 -3.74 3.04 10.04
N ALA A 297 -3.86 1.71 10.13
CA ALA A 297 -5.11 1.01 10.41
C ALA A 297 -5.75 1.40 11.75
N ARG A 298 -5.02 2.08 12.64
CA ARG A 298 -5.54 2.67 13.88
C ARG A 298 -6.50 3.84 13.63
N VAL A 299 -6.45 4.44 12.45
CA VAL A 299 -7.28 5.60 12.08
C VAL A 299 -8.08 5.41 10.80
N MET A 300 -7.77 4.40 9.99
CA MET A 300 -8.50 4.09 8.76
C MET A 300 -9.98 3.77 9.00
N ASP A 301 -10.80 4.05 7.99
CA ASP A 301 -12.25 3.83 8.05
C ASP A 301 -12.62 2.39 7.68
N PHE A 302 -13.01 1.59 8.67
CA PHE A 302 -13.49 0.21 8.45
C PHE A 302 -14.95 0.13 7.98
N ARG A 303 -15.71 1.24 7.97
CA ARG A 303 -17.15 1.20 7.71
C ARG A 303 -17.46 0.69 6.30
N GLY A 304 -18.40 -0.25 6.22
CA GLY A 304 -18.83 -0.85 4.94
C GLY A 304 -17.84 -1.83 4.31
N HIS A 305 -16.72 -2.12 4.97
CA HIS A 305 -15.73 -3.09 4.51
C HIS A 305 -15.88 -4.45 5.18
N ASN A 306 -15.54 -5.51 4.44
CA ASN A 306 -15.31 -6.85 4.96
C ASN A 306 -13.80 -7.08 5.06
N CYS A 307 -13.21 -6.74 6.20
CA CYS A 307 -11.76 -6.68 6.37
C CYS A 307 -11.16 -8.02 6.77
N TRP A 308 -9.96 -8.27 6.26
CA TRP A 308 -9.03 -9.27 6.77
C TRP A 308 -7.84 -8.58 7.44
N GLY A 309 -7.29 -9.15 8.50
CA GLY A 309 -6.05 -8.65 9.11
C GLY A 309 -5.24 -9.71 9.83
N ASN A 310 -4.00 -9.90 9.41
CA ASN A 310 -2.96 -10.52 10.24
C ASN A 310 -2.34 -9.43 11.12
N LEU A 311 -2.94 -9.18 12.28
CA LEU A 311 -2.66 -7.95 13.04
C LEU A 311 -1.23 -7.95 13.62
N PRO A 312 -0.52 -6.81 13.62
CA PRO A 312 0.79 -6.70 14.25
C PRO A 312 0.65 -6.92 15.75
N PHE A 313 1.40 -7.86 16.31
CA PHE A 313 1.20 -8.28 17.69
C PHE A 313 1.54 -7.18 18.71
N SER A 314 2.32 -6.18 18.32
CA SER A 314 2.69 -5.05 19.17
C SER A 314 1.65 -3.92 19.23
N GLY A 315 0.62 -3.94 18.37
CA GLY A 315 -0.34 -2.82 18.23
C GLY A 315 -1.73 -3.24 17.72
N PHE A 316 -2.11 -4.51 17.92
CA PHE A 316 -3.40 -5.00 17.44
C PHE A 316 -4.58 -4.51 18.27
N LEU A 317 -4.36 -4.10 19.54
CA LEU A 317 -5.39 -3.54 20.41
C LEU A 317 -6.03 -2.30 19.75
N GLU A 318 -5.21 -1.34 19.34
CA GLU A 318 -5.65 -0.05 18.79
C GLU A 318 -6.39 -0.24 17.46
N ILE A 319 -5.97 -1.23 16.66
CA ILE A 319 -6.63 -1.59 15.40
C ILE A 319 -8.00 -2.22 15.67
N ILE A 320 -8.10 -3.14 16.62
CA ILE A 320 -9.38 -3.72 17.06
C ILE A 320 -10.30 -2.64 17.62
N GLN A 321 -9.78 -1.70 18.42
CA GLN A 321 -10.54 -0.57 18.96
C GLN A 321 -11.11 0.31 17.84
N ASN A 322 -10.28 0.67 16.85
CA ASN A 322 -10.74 1.44 15.71
C ASN A 322 -11.82 0.68 14.91
N PHE A 323 -11.62 -0.61 14.65
CA PHE A 323 -12.63 -1.45 14.01
C PHE A 323 -13.96 -1.44 14.78
N LEU A 324 -13.93 -1.60 16.12
CA LEU A 324 -15.13 -1.58 16.96
C LEU A 324 -15.83 -0.22 16.90
N ARG A 325 -15.07 0.89 16.90
CA ARG A 325 -15.61 2.25 16.70
C ARG A 325 -16.36 2.36 15.37
N CYS A 326 -15.74 1.96 14.27
CA CYS A 326 -16.37 1.94 12.95
C CYS A 326 -17.60 1.02 12.90
N LYS A 327 -17.51 -0.18 13.50
CA LYS A 327 -18.62 -1.13 13.59
C LYS A 327 -19.81 -0.55 14.35
N ARG A 328 -19.59 0.19 15.44
CA ARG A 328 -20.65 0.88 16.18
C ARG A 328 -21.32 1.96 15.36
N GLN A 329 -20.55 2.75 14.61
CA GLN A 329 -21.07 3.81 13.75
C GLN A 329 -21.86 3.28 12.56
N GLN A 330 -21.43 2.16 11.97
CA GLN A 330 -22.13 1.49 10.88
C GLN A 330 -22.08 -0.02 11.08
N GLN A 331 -23.12 -0.59 11.71
CA GLN A 331 -23.13 -2.03 11.97
C GLN A 331 -23.32 -2.87 10.71
N ARG A 332 -24.25 -2.48 9.84
CA ARG A 332 -24.55 -3.22 8.61
C ARG A 332 -23.48 -3.00 7.55
N GLY A 333 -22.96 -4.10 7.00
CA GLY A 333 -21.92 -4.10 5.97
C GLY A 333 -20.49 -3.99 6.49
N THR A 334 -20.29 -3.58 7.75
CA THR A 334 -18.97 -3.55 8.40
C THR A 334 -18.69 -4.88 9.06
N ALA A 335 -17.60 -5.52 8.66
CA ALA A 335 -17.22 -6.84 9.15
C ALA A 335 -15.69 -6.96 9.21
N GLY A 336 -15.18 -7.69 10.20
CA GLY A 336 -13.74 -7.90 10.37
C GLY A 336 -13.41 -9.36 10.66
N THR A 337 -12.33 -9.86 10.08
CA THR A 337 -11.76 -11.20 10.35
C THR A 337 -10.30 -11.00 10.70
N PHE A 338 -9.95 -11.24 11.96
CA PHE A 338 -8.65 -10.88 12.51
C PHE A 338 -7.96 -12.09 13.08
N LEU A 339 -6.69 -12.27 12.72
CA LEU A 339 -5.80 -13.23 13.35
C LEU A 339 -5.10 -12.54 14.52
N VAL A 340 -5.23 -13.12 15.70
CA VAL A 340 -4.70 -12.59 16.96
C VAL A 340 -3.97 -13.67 17.77
N PRO A 341 -2.94 -13.32 18.54
CA PRO A 341 -2.27 -14.26 19.44
C PRO A 341 -3.17 -14.57 20.64
N VAL A 342 -3.01 -15.78 21.20
CA VAL A 342 -3.64 -16.18 22.47
C VAL A 342 -2.63 -15.92 23.59
N TRP A 343 -2.63 -14.70 24.11
CA TRP A 343 -1.77 -14.26 25.21
C TRP A 343 -2.64 -13.84 26.40
N GLU A 344 -2.81 -14.73 27.37
CA GLU A 344 -3.59 -14.42 28.59
C GLU A 344 -2.97 -13.20 29.31
N GLY A 345 -3.82 -12.24 29.69
CA GLY A 345 -3.39 -10.98 30.29
C GLY A 345 -2.93 -9.91 29.31
N ASP A 346 -2.82 -10.20 28.00
CA ASP A 346 -2.61 -9.18 26.98
C ASP A 346 -3.90 -8.36 26.77
N PRO A 347 -3.85 -7.01 26.81
CA PRO A 347 -5.05 -6.18 26.71
C PRO A 347 -5.87 -6.37 25.43
N GLY A 348 -5.22 -6.62 24.29
CA GLY A 348 -5.90 -6.87 23.01
C GLY A 348 -6.59 -8.23 22.99
N TYR A 349 -5.94 -9.25 23.55
CA TYR A 349 -6.53 -10.58 23.69
C TYR A 349 -7.73 -10.57 24.64
N GLU A 350 -7.60 -9.96 25.81
CA GLU A 350 -8.69 -9.84 26.79
C GLU A 350 -9.87 -9.01 26.25
N LEU A 351 -9.60 -7.97 25.45
CA LEU A 351 -10.65 -7.22 24.76
C LEU A 351 -11.47 -8.13 23.82
N VAL A 352 -10.80 -8.90 22.97
CA VAL A 352 -11.49 -9.80 22.04
C VAL A 352 -12.29 -10.87 22.80
N LYS A 353 -11.71 -11.42 23.87
CA LYS A 353 -12.31 -12.46 24.71
C LYS A 353 -13.53 -11.95 25.51
N SER A 354 -13.49 -10.71 25.98
CA SER A 354 -14.60 -10.08 26.73
C SER A 354 -15.81 -9.71 25.88
N LEU A 355 -15.72 -9.80 24.55
CA LEU A 355 -16.79 -9.46 23.61
C LEU A 355 -17.27 -10.67 22.79
N PRO A 356 -17.77 -11.76 23.43
CA PRO A 356 -18.13 -13.00 22.73
C PRO A 356 -19.33 -12.85 21.78
N GLU A 357 -20.17 -11.82 21.95
CA GLU A 357 -21.26 -11.52 21.02
C GLU A 357 -20.83 -10.71 19.79
N VAL A 358 -19.67 -10.05 19.88
CA VAL A 358 -19.08 -9.31 18.76
C VAL A 358 -18.10 -10.18 17.99
N PHE A 359 -17.22 -10.90 18.69
CA PHE A 359 -16.16 -11.72 18.11
C PHE A 359 -16.43 -13.20 18.35
N LYS A 360 -16.76 -13.93 17.28
CA LYS A 360 -16.80 -15.39 17.30
C LYS A 360 -15.44 -15.96 16.88
N VAL A 361 -14.91 -16.90 17.65
CA VAL A 361 -13.69 -17.64 17.27
C VAL A 361 -14.04 -18.62 16.16
N VAL A 362 -13.42 -18.48 14.98
CA VAL A 362 -13.72 -19.31 13.80
C VAL A 362 -12.62 -20.31 13.49
N ARG A 363 -11.39 -20.05 13.95
CA ARG A 363 -10.25 -20.98 13.91
C ARG A 363 -9.38 -20.79 15.14
N ARG A 364 -8.76 -21.88 15.60
CA ARG A 364 -7.76 -21.87 16.66
C ARG A 364 -6.68 -22.89 16.34
N TRP A 365 -5.44 -22.50 16.57
CA TRP A 365 -4.26 -23.37 16.46
C TRP A 365 -3.50 -23.36 17.78
N PRO A 366 -3.05 -24.52 18.28
CA PRO A 366 -2.26 -24.60 19.49
C PRO A 366 -0.88 -23.96 19.29
N ALA A 367 -0.16 -23.75 20.39
CA ALA A 367 1.26 -23.45 20.30
C ALA A 367 1.99 -24.57 19.54
N ARG A 368 3.14 -24.22 18.96
CA ARG A 368 3.96 -25.04 18.08
C ARG A 368 3.28 -25.40 16.75
N SER A 369 2.50 -24.47 16.20
CA SER A 369 1.88 -24.63 14.89
C SER A 369 2.66 -23.89 13.80
N THR A 370 2.84 -24.53 12.64
CA THR A 370 3.43 -23.88 11.46
C THR A 370 2.37 -23.03 10.73
N LEU A 371 2.33 -21.73 11.03
CA LEU A 371 1.25 -20.85 10.54
C LEU A 371 1.71 -19.73 9.62
N PHE A 372 2.99 -19.36 9.66
CA PHE A 372 3.45 -18.11 9.04
C PHE A 372 4.62 -18.32 8.10
N THR A 373 4.65 -17.44 7.10
CA THR A 373 5.85 -17.10 6.35
C THR A 373 6.27 -15.68 6.66
N ALA A 374 7.58 -15.43 6.65
CA ALA A 374 8.17 -14.10 6.78
C ALA A 374 9.14 -13.87 5.62
N PRO A 375 9.54 -12.63 5.33
CA PRO A 375 10.62 -12.36 4.39
C PRO A 375 11.85 -13.20 4.73
N SER A 376 12.41 -13.89 3.73
CA SER A 376 13.61 -14.70 3.89
C SER A 376 14.76 -13.81 4.35
N PRO A 377 15.42 -14.10 5.49
CA PRO A 377 16.61 -13.34 5.93
C PRO A 377 17.77 -13.41 4.93
N GLN A 378 17.72 -14.41 4.05
CA GLN A 378 18.74 -14.65 3.03
C GLN A 378 18.32 -14.04 1.68
N GLY A 379 17.11 -13.47 1.57
CA GLY A 379 16.46 -13.19 0.29
C GLY A 379 15.89 -14.45 -0.38
N GLY A 380 15.00 -14.29 -1.34
CA GLY A 380 14.37 -15.34 -2.16
C GLY A 380 12.85 -15.41 -2.01
N GLY A 381 12.19 -14.32 -1.61
CA GLY A 381 10.78 -14.30 -1.23
C GLY A 381 10.54 -14.62 0.24
N ARG A 382 9.42 -15.27 0.56
CA ARG A 382 9.02 -15.59 1.94
C ARG A 382 9.37 -17.03 2.29
N THR A 383 9.96 -17.25 3.46
CA THR A 383 10.27 -18.58 4.00
C THR A 383 9.38 -18.88 5.20
N PHE A 384 9.21 -20.17 5.52
CA PHE A 384 8.58 -20.56 6.77
C PHE A 384 9.28 -19.89 7.94
N TRP A 385 8.51 -19.22 8.79
CA TRP A 385 9.04 -18.58 9.99
C TRP A 385 9.39 -19.60 11.08
N GLY A 386 8.82 -20.80 10.99
CA GLY A 386 8.87 -21.84 12.01
C GLY A 386 7.57 -21.89 12.80
N ASP A 387 7.58 -22.71 13.85
CA ASP A 387 6.41 -22.95 14.67
C ASP A 387 6.17 -21.81 15.65
N THR A 388 4.91 -21.40 15.82
CA THR A 388 4.55 -20.37 16.78
C THR A 388 4.86 -20.83 18.21
N ARG A 389 5.43 -19.96 19.05
CA ARG A 389 5.64 -20.32 20.47
C ARG A 389 4.35 -20.22 21.29
N TRP A 390 3.34 -19.56 20.76
CA TRP A 390 2.04 -19.32 21.36
C TRP A 390 0.92 -19.92 20.48
N ALA A 391 -0.25 -20.11 21.09
CA ALA A 391 -1.46 -20.43 20.36
C ALA A 391 -1.97 -19.19 19.61
N THR A 392 -2.62 -19.40 18.48
CA THR A 392 -3.15 -18.33 17.62
C THR A 392 -4.61 -18.61 17.33
N MET A 393 -5.44 -17.58 17.24
CA MET A 393 -6.84 -17.74 16.85
C MET A 393 -7.25 -16.73 15.79
N VAL A 394 -8.29 -17.07 15.04
CA VAL A 394 -8.98 -16.17 14.13
C VAL A 394 -10.34 -15.86 14.71
N VAL A 395 -10.61 -14.57 14.85
CA VAL A 395 -11.89 -14.06 15.32
C VAL A 395 -12.62 -13.32 14.22
N ARG A 396 -13.94 -13.42 14.25
CA ARG A 396 -14.84 -12.86 13.23
C ARG A 396 -15.90 -11.99 13.90
N CYS A 397 -16.00 -10.75 13.44
CA CYS A 397 -17.18 -9.90 13.66
C CYS A 397 -17.99 -9.83 12.36
N PRO A 398 -19.25 -10.30 12.34
CA PRO A 398 -20.04 -10.48 11.11
C PRO A 398 -20.52 -9.15 10.51
N PRO A 399 -21.01 -9.12 9.25
CA PRO A 399 -21.49 -7.90 8.58
C PRO A 399 -22.87 -7.44 9.07
N HIS A 400 -23.58 -8.25 9.84
CA HIS A 400 -24.89 -7.89 10.38
C HIS A 400 -24.76 -7.21 11.75
N PRO A 401 -25.83 -6.62 12.29
CA PRO A 401 -25.86 -6.10 13.65
C PRO A 401 -25.41 -7.14 14.67
N VAL A 402 -24.72 -6.67 15.70
CA VAL A 402 -24.27 -7.48 16.85
C VAL A 402 -24.78 -6.82 18.12
N GLU A 403 -25.16 -7.63 19.10
CA GLU A 403 -25.58 -7.12 20.39
C GLU A 403 -24.36 -6.68 21.21
N TRP A 404 -24.51 -5.55 21.89
CA TRP A 404 -23.51 -5.03 22.80
C TRP A 404 -24.00 -5.30 24.21
N THR A 405 -23.38 -6.22 24.92
CA THR A 405 -23.64 -6.40 26.34
C THR A 405 -22.92 -5.29 27.10
N ASP A 406 -23.63 -4.20 27.39
CA ASP A 406 -23.15 -3.17 28.32
C ASP A 406 -22.98 -3.72 29.76
N SER A 407 -23.45 -4.94 30.04
CA SER A 407 -23.52 -5.56 31.38
C SER A 407 -22.25 -6.27 31.86
N VAL A 408 -21.25 -6.53 31.00
CA VAL A 408 -19.95 -7.07 31.45
C VAL A 408 -19.12 -5.98 32.16
N LEU A 409 -19.62 -4.73 32.15
CA LEU A 409 -19.01 -3.52 32.69
C LEU A 409 -19.37 -3.25 34.16
N THR A 410 -20.03 -4.17 34.87
CA THR A 410 -20.39 -3.93 36.29
C THR A 410 -19.91 -5.01 37.25
N GLY A 411 -19.35 -6.12 36.76
CA GLY A 411 -19.09 -7.31 37.58
C GLY A 411 -17.64 -7.80 37.67
N VAL A 412 -16.71 -7.23 36.90
CA VAL A 412 -15.29 -7.62 36.94
C VAL A 412 -14.52 -6.44 37.52
N THR A 413 -13.71 -6.68 38.55
CA THR A 413 -12.74 -5.73 39.10
C THR A 413 -11.93 -5.13 37.95
N TRP A 414 -12.33 -3.93 37.57
CA TRP A 414 -11.87 -3.26 36.38
C TRP A 414 -10.39 -2.91 36.50
N SER A 415 -9.56 -3.57 35.70
CA SER A 415 -8.28 -2.99 35.28
C SER A 415 -8.56 -1.81 34.35
N ARG A 416 -8.90 -0.66 34.95
CA ARG A 416 -8.71 0.77 34.60
C ARG A 416 -8.57 1.28 33.14
N GLY A 417 -8.71 0.48 32.08
CA GLY A 417 -8.43 0.90 30.70
C GLY A 417 -9.63 1.01 29.76
N PHE A 418 -10.76 0.38 30.10
CA PHE A 418 -11.81 0.12 29.12
C PHE A 418 -12.86 1.24 28.99
N LEU A 419 -13.00 2.13 29.97
CA LEU A 419 -14.05 3.16 29.95
C LEU A 419 -13.64 4.51 29.35
N ALA A 420 -12.41 4.70 28.87
CA ALA A 420 -12.08 6.02 28.35
C ALA A 420 -11.02 6.13 27.28
N MET A 421 -11.43 5.66 26.11
CA MET A 421 -10.88 6.14 24.85
C MET A 421 -11.96 6.52 23.83
N MET A 422 -13.09 7.10 24.27
CA MET A 422 -14.17 7.51 23.38
C MET A 422 -14.64 8.95 23.64
N LEU A 423 -14.20 9.85 22.76
CA LEU A 423 -14.79 11.16 22.39
C LEU A 423 -14.53 12.36 23.32
N PRO A 424 -14.59 13.61 22.81
CA PRO A 424 -14.14 14.79 23.53
C PRO A 424 -14.96 15.03 24.79
N ALA A 425 -14.31 15.48 25.86
CA ALA A 425 -14.95 15.95 27.08
C ALA A 425 -16.25 16.71 26.75
N THR A 426 -17.37 16.24 27.31
CA THR A 426 -18.67 16.90 27.15
C THR A 426 -18.59 18.35 27.64
N ASP A 427 -19.53 19.20 27.21
CA ASP A 427 -19.54 20.61 27.62
C ASP A 427 -19.58 20.77 29.16
N ASP A 428 -20.20 19.81 29.85
CA ASP A 428 -20.25 19.78 31.31
C ASP A 428 -18.89 19.47 31.92
N VAL A 429 -18.15 18.50 31.39
CA VAL A 429 -16.82 18.14 31.89
C VAL A 429 -15.81 19.26 31.65
N LEU A 430 -15.86 19.90 30.48
CA LEU A 430 -15.05 21.08 30.18
C LEU A 430 -15.41 22.26 31.09
N ALA A 431 -16.68 22.45 31.43
CA ALA A 431 -17.14 23.49 32.34
C ALA A 431 -16.64 23.25 33.77
N TRP A 432 -16.75 22.02 34.28
CA TRP A 432 -16.23 21.61 35.59
C TRP A 432 -14.71 21.78 35.68
N TRP A 433 -13.99 21.40 34.63
CA TRP A 433 -12.54 21.60 34.55
C TRP A 433 -12.15 23.09 34.61
N VAL A 434 -12.88 23.94 33.89
CA VAL A 434 -12.66 25.40 33.95
C VAL A 434 -12.84 25.91 35.39
N VAL A 435 -13.90 25.48 36.07
CA VAL A 435 -14.16 25.89 37.46
C VAL A 435 -13.00 25.48 38.34
N PHE A 436 -12.64 24.20 38.35
CA PHE A 436 -11.53 23.65 39.14
C PHE A 436 -10.20 24.38 38.93
N MET A 437 -9.82 24.62 37.67
CA MET A 437 -8.56 25.31 37.35
C MET A 437 -8.51 26.72 37.90
N VAL A 438 -9.64 27.42 37.90
CA VAL A 438 -9.72 28.78 38.44
C VAL A 438 -9.82 28.74 39.97
N THR A 439 -10.73 27.95 40.54
CA THR A 439 -11.02 28.00 41.99
C THR A 439 -9.93 27.37 42.83
N ASP A 440 -9.42 26.21 42.42
CA ASP A 440 -8.55 25.36 43.22
C ASP A 440 -7.08 25.51 42.84
N ARG A 441 -6.79 25.60 41.53
CA ARG A 441 -5.42 25.76 41.01
C ARG A 441 -5.01 27.22 40.81
N LYS A 442 -5.91 28.16 41.11
CA LYS A 442 -5.69 29.61 41.02
C LYS A 442 -5.19 30.08 39.65
N VAL A 443 -5.62 29.42 38.58
CA VAL A 443 -5.29 29.81 37.20
C VAL A 443 -6.22 30.91 36.73
N LYS A 444 -5.68 31.94 36.06
CA LYS A 444 -6.49 33.02 35.50
C LYS A 444 -7.53 32.47 34.50
N PRO A 445 -8.80 32.92 34.56
CA PRO A 445 -9.84 32.47 33.63
C PRO A 445 -9.46 32.64 32.14
N SER A 446 -8.72 33.70 31.79
CA SER A 446 -8.23 33.93 30.43
C SER A 446 -7.22 32.87 29.97
N THR A 447 -6.43 32.31 30.88
CA THR A 447 -5.49 31.22 30.61
C THR A 447 -6.23 29.90 30.45
N ALA A 448 -7.21 29.59 31.31
CA ALA A 448 -8.11 28.43 31.14
C ALA A 448 -8.86 28.46 29.79
N LYS A 449 -9.29 29.64 29.34
CA LYS A 449 -9.88 29.86 28.00
C LYS A 449 -8.90 29.59 26.85
N LYS A 450 -7.61 29.89 27.02
CA LYS A 450 -6.58 29.56 26.01
C LYS A 450 -6.38 28.05 25.90
N TYR A 451 -6.40 27.30 26.99
CA TYR A 451 -6.30 25.83 26.97
C TYR A 451 -7.48 25.16 26.27
N THR A 452 -8.71 25.60 26.55
CA THR A 452 -9.90 25.14 25.80
C THR A 452 -9.82 25.49 24.31
N SER A 453 -9.10 26.56 23.95
CA SER A 453 -8.78 26.90 22.56
C SER A 453 -7.61 26.10 21.97
N GLY A 454 -6.70 25.55 22.78
CA GLY A 454 -5.67 24.61 22.34
C GLY A 454 -6.26 23.24 22.00
N VAL A 455 -7.30 22.82 22.73
CA VAL A 455 -8.09 21.61 22.45
C VAL A 455 -8.70 21.64 21.04
N ARG A 456 -9.09 22.84 20.54
CA ARG A 456 -9.54 23.05 19.15
C ARG A 456 -8.52 22.60 18.11
N ALA A 457 -7.24 22.94 18.29
CA ALA A 457 -6.21 22.62 17.30
C ALA A 457 -6.06 21.10 17.13
N LEU A 458 -6.13 20.38 18.24
CA LEU A 458 -6.09 18.92 18.28
C LEU A 458 -7.34 18.30 17.63
N HIS A 459 -8.53 18.85 17.88
CA HIS A 459 -9.78 18.37 17.25
C HIS A 459 -9.76 18.51 15.74
N LEU A 460 -9.26 19.65 15.25
CA LEU A 460 -9.15 19.91 13.81
C LEU A 460 -8.11 18.98 13.16
N GLN A 461 -7.00 18.67 13.85
CA GLN A 461 -6.01 17.69 13.37
C GLN A 461 -6.54 16.26 13.33
N LEU A 462 -7.47 15.91 14.23
CA LEU A 462 -8.11 14.58 14.28
C LEU A 462 -9.39 14.49 13.42
N GLY A 463 -9.71 15.52 12.63
CA GLY A 463 -10.88 15.53 11.74
C GLY A 463 -12.23 15.61 12.45
N LEU A 464 -12.25 16.02 13.72
CA LEU A 464 -13.47 16.15 14.53
C LEU A 464 -14.11 17.53 14.35
N VAL A 465 -15.45 17.58 14.38
CA VAL A 465 -16.21 18.84 14.30
C VAL A 465 -16.03 19.61 15.61
N TRP A 466 -15.40 20.79 15.55
CA TRP A 466 -15.20 21.66 16.71
C TRP A 466 -16.27 22.74 16.80
N VAL A 467 -17.02 22.76 17.91
CA VAL A 467 -17.92 23.87 18.26
C VAL A 467 -17.15 24.92 19.08
N PRO A 468 -17.10 26.21 18.65
CA PRO A 468 -16.46 27.29 19.38
C PRO A 468 -16.92 27.40 20.84
N VAL A 469 -16.02 27.71 21.78
CA VAL A 469 -16.34 27.85 23.22
C VAL A 469 -17.46 28.85 23.49
N ARG A 470 -17.56 29.92 22.69
CA ARG A 470 -18.64 30.91 22.77
C ARG A 470 -20.04 30.35 22.47
N GLU A 471 -20.09 29.24 21.72
CA GLU A 471 -21.31 28.54 21.32
C GLU A 471 -21.59 27.34 22.26
N ARG A 472 -20.70 27.07 23.22
CA ARG A 472 -20.85 26.06 24.29
C ARG A 472 -21.29 26.74 25.59
N TRP A 473 -22.60 26.78 25.82
CA TRP A 473 -23.19 27.60 26.88
C TRP A 473 -22.63 27.28 28.27
N ALA A 474 -22.41 26.01 28.61
CA ALA A 474 -21.97 25.58 29.94
C ALA A 474 -20.53 26.04 30.22
N VAL A 475 -19.62 25.81 29.27
CA VAL A 475 -18.20 26.21 29.37
C VAL A 475 -18.07 27.74 29.38
N HIS A 476 -18.85 28.42 28.55
CA HIS A 476 -18.87 29.88 28.51
C HIS A 476 -19.41 30.50 29.81
N SER A 477 -20.51 29.94 30.35
CA SER A 477 -21.11 30.36 31.61
C SER A 477 -20.15 30.14 32.78
N ALA A 478 -19.47 29.00 32.83
CA ALA A 478 -18.44 28.71 33.82
C ALA A 478 -17.28 29.72 33.78
N LEU A 479 -16.73 29.98 32.60
CA LEU A 479 -15.68 31.00 32.41
C LEU A 479 -16.11 32.39 32.88
N GLN A 480 -17.35 32.79 32.60
CA GLN A 480 -17.89 34.08 33.06
C GLN A 480 -18.17 34.11 34.57
N GLY A 481 -18.67 33.02 35.15
CA GLY A 481 -18.87 32.89 36.59
C GLY A 481 -17.55 32.95 37.36
N CYS A 482 -16.55 32.23 36.89
CA CYS A 482 -15.18 32.25 37.39
C CYS A 482 -14.53 33.63 37.22
N GLY A 483 -14.72 34.29 36.08
CA GLY A 483 -14.24 35.64 35.83
C GLY A 483 -14.82 36.68 36.80
N ARG A 484 -16.12 36.58 37.11
CA ARG A 484 -16.81 37.45 38.07
C ARG A 484 -16.37 37.26 39.52
N ARG A 485 -15.79 36.11 39.87
CA ARG A 485 -15.30 35.80 41.23
C ARG A 485 -13.80 36.08 41.42
N TRP A 486 -13.08 36.52 40.38
CA TRP A 486 -11.61 36.55 40.35
C TRP A 486 -10.97 37.87 40.85
N ASP A 487 -11.60 38.58 41.80
CA ASP A 487 -11.09 39.87 42.28
C ASP A 487 -9.87 39.74 43.24
N THR A 488 -8.67 39.95 42.67
CA THR A 488 -7.34 40.32 43.27
C THR A 488 -6.56 39.33 44.17
N PRO A 489 -5.21 39.46 44.33
CA PRO A 489 -4.16 39.59 43.32
C PRO A 489 -3.05 38.52 43.54
N SER A 490 -2.90 37.55 42.63
CA SER A 490 -1.65 36.78 42.55
C SER A 490 -1.25 36.58 41.10
N LYS A 491 -0.20 37.30 40.69
CA LYS A 491 0.51 37.06 39.44
C LYS A 491 1.34 35.79 39.61
N GLN A 492 0.74 34.63 39.38
CA GLN A 492 1.52 33.43 39.03
C GLN A 492 1.07 32.96 37.66
N THR A 493 1.87 33.30 36.65
CA THR A 493 1.99 32.48 35.45
C THR A 493 2.82 31.27 35.85
N MET A 494 2.16 30.15 36.14
CA MET A 494 2.82 28.88 36.40
C MET A 494 3.45 28.41 35.08
N HIS A 495 4.77 28.21 35.04
CA HIS A 495 5.38 27.40 33.99
C HIS A 495 5.06 25.94 34.31
N ILE A 496 4.54 25.21 33.33
CA ILE A 496 4.02 23.85 33.54
C ILE A 496 5.04 22.83 33.04
N GLY A 497 5.49 21.96 33.93
CA GLY A 497 6.24 20.75 33.63
C GLY A 497 5.35 19.50 33.65
N PHE A 498 5.96 18.36 33.35
CA PHE A 498 5.30 17.05 33.30
C PHE A 498 4.72 16.62 34.66
N GLU A 499 5.36 17.01 35.76
CA GLU A 499 4.90 16.70 37.13
C GLU A 499 3.64 17.47 37.52
N GLU A 500 3.54 18.75 37.17
CA GLU A 500 2.31 19.52 37.45
C GLU A 500 1.12 18.97 36.67
N LEU A 501 1.33 18.46 35.45
CA LEU A 501 0.32 17.78 34.64
C LEU A 501 -0.14 16.46 35.28
N LEU A 502 0.78 15.70 35.88
CA LEU A 502 0.45 14.47 36.62
C LEU A 502 -0.33 14.75 37.90
N GLN A 503 0.04 15.79 38.66
CA GLN A 503 -0.71 16.19 39.85
C GLN A 503 -2.11 16.73 39.51
N MET A 504 -2.29 17.36 38.34
CA MET A 504 -3.59 17.77 37.82
C MET A 504 -4.52 16.59 37.50
N ALA A 505 -3.99 15.41 37.19
CA ALA A 505 -4.77 14.21 36.88
C ALA A 505 -5.41 13.53 38.11
N VAL A 506 -4.94 13.83 39.32
CA VAL A 506 -5.36 13.15 40.55
C VAL A 506 -6.63 13.78 41.18
N VAL A 507 -6.99 15.00 40.82
CA VAL A 507 -7.98 15.81 41.56
C VAL A 507 -9.38 15.83 40.94
N VAL A 508 -9.53 15.38 39.69
CA VAL A 508 -10.85 15.20 39.06
C VAL A 508 -11.38 13.80 39.44
N ASP A 509 -12.65 13.73 39.84
CA ASP A 509 -13.39 12.51 40.27
C ASP A 509 -12.78 11.22 39.71
N PRO A 510 -12.51 10.17 40.52
CA PRO A 510 -11.93 8.92 40.05
C PRO A 510 -12.68 8.24 38.87
N ASN A 511 -13.93 8.63 38.56
CA ASN A 511 -14.66 8.21 37.36
C ASN A 511 -14.28 8.96 36.06
N SER A 512 -13.56 10.08 36.18
CA SER A 512 -13.14 10.98 35.09
C SER A 512 -11.61 10.95 34.87
N PHE A 513 -10.90 10.11 35.63
CA PHE A 513 -9.44 9.96 35.64
C PHE A 513 -8.81 9.73 34.26
N LEU A 514 -9.56 9.12 33.33
CA LEU A 514 -9.02 8.75 32.03
C LEU A 514 -9.08 9.86 30.95
N GLU A 515 -9.89 10.92 31.11
CA GLU A 515 -9.92 12.00 30.10
C GLU A 515 -8.61 12.81 30.09
N ILE A 516 -7.85 12.81 31.18
CA ILE A 516 -6.66 13.65 31.38
C ILE A 516 -5.38 12.96 30.89
N VAL A 517 -5.28 11.63 30.97
CA VAL A 517 -4.05 10.88 30.63
C VAL A 517 -3.75 10.91 29.13
N VAL A 518 -4.80 10.95 28.28
CA VAL A 518 -4.66 11.11 26.83
C VAL A 518 -4.26 12.54 26.45
N PHE A 519 -4.67 13.54 27.23
CA PHE A 519 -4.38 14.95 27.00
C PHE A 519 -2.90 15.31 27.25
N ALA A 520 -2.26 14.68 28.25
CA ALA A 520 -0.87 14.94 28.62
C ALA A 520 0.16 14.26 27.69
N TRP A 521 -0.14 13.07 27.15
CA TRP A 521 0.81 12.35 26.30
C TRP A 521 1.04 13.06 24.94
N HIS A 522 0.01 13.65 24.34
CA HIS A 522 0.15 14.30 23.03
C HIS A 522 0.85 15.69 23.08
N LEU A 523 0.81 16.39 24.20
CA LEU A 523 1.47 17.70 24.36
C LEU A 523 2.99 17.60 24.57
N CYS A 524 3.52 16.42 24.93
CA CYS A 524 4.97 16.21 25.13
C CYS A 524 5.72 15.72 23.87
N LYS A 525 5.06 15.64 22.71
CA LYS A 525 5.68 15.27 21.42
C LYS A 525 5.65 16.38 20.35
N VAL A 526 5.34 17.61 20.73
CA VAL A 526 5.49 18.82 19.88
C VAL A 526 6.57 19.72 20.45
#